data_AF-A0A4R2HH24-F1
#
_entry.id   AF-A0A4R2HH24-F1
#
_cell.length_a   1.000
_cell.length_b   1.000
_cell.length_c   1.000
_cell.angle_alpha   90.00
_cell.angle_beta   90.00
_cell.angle_gamma   90.00
#
_symmetry.space_group_name_H-M   'P 1'
#
loop_
_entity.id
_entity.type
_entity.pdbx_description
1 polymer ?
#
loop_
_entity_poly.entity_id
_entity_poly.type
_entity_poly.pdbx_seq_one_letter_code
_entity_poly.pdbx_strand_id
1 'polypeptide(L)'
;MAPLHVHDRGDEGFVVLSGALAVTLGPEVRQLGPGEFVVVPAGTAHTFATIGDLPTSVLVTMTPNIDALVRELHQVPDDERPLVWARHHSRVV
;
A
#
# COMPACT_ATOMS: atom_id res chain seq x y z
N MET A 1 -3.94 -0.57 -9.09
CA MET A 1 -2.88 0.01 -8.24
C MET A 1 -3.57 0.75 -7.11
N ALA A 2 -3.06 0.67 -5.87
CA ALA A 2 -3.67 1.40 -4.76
C ALA A 2 -3.50 2.92 -4.97
N PRO A 3 -4.55 3.74 -4.83
CA PRO A 3 -4.40 5.20 -4.91
C PRO A 3 -3.51 5.73 -3.77
N LEU A 4 -3.15 7.00 -3.79
CA LEU A 4 -2.51 7.61 -2.61
C LEU A 4 -3.49 7.54 -1.43
N HIS A 5 -3.08 6.93 -0.33
CA HIS A 5 -3.98 6.67 0.79
C HIS A 5 -3.25 6.67 2.14
N VAL A 6 -4.02 6.65 3.22
CA VAL A 6 -3.55 6.63 4.60
C VAL A 6 -4.30 5.54 5.37
N HIS A 7 -3.58 4.79 6.21
CA HIS A 7 -4.14 3.93 7.25
C HIS A 7 -3.92 4.61 8.61
N ASP A 8 -4.98 4.84 9.40
CA ASP A 8 -4.88 5.61 10.65
C ASP A 8 -4.44 4.75 11.85
N ARG A 9 -4.51 3.41 11.74
CA ARG A 9 -4.37 2.50 12.89
C ARG A 9 -3.46 1.29 12.67
N GLY A 10 -2.76 1.22 11.54
CA GLY A 10 -1.87 0.09 11.25
C GLY A 10 -0.72 0.50 10.35
N ASP A 11 0.44 -0.07 10.64
CA ASP A 11 1.60 0.03 9.76
C ASP A 11 1.46 -0.96 8.60
N GLU A 12 2.07 -0.64 7.47
CA GLU A 12 2.20 -1.52 6.31
C GLU A 12 3.67 -1.62 5.90
N GLY A 13 4.12 -2.79 5.43
CA GLY A 13 5.49 -3.02 5.00
C GLY A 13 5.56 -3.59 3.59
N PHE A 14 6.60 -3.20 2.85
CA PHE A 14 6.90 -3.71 1.52
C PHE A 14 8.32 -4.26 1.51
N VAL A 15 8.50 -5.51 1.08
CA VAL A 15 9.82 -6.15 0.86
C VAL A 15 9.90 -6.58 -0.59
N VAL A 16 10.90 -6.10 -1.32
CA VAL A 16 11.08 -6.47 -2.73
C VAL A 16 11.82 -7.81 -2.81
N LEU A 17 11.19 -8.79 -3.45
CA LEU A 17 11.77 -10.13 -3.66
C LEU A 17 12.51 -10.21 -5.01
N SER A 18 11.99 -9.53 -6.04
CA SER A 18 12.60 -9.39 -7.36
C SER A 18 12.07 -8.15 -8.08
N GLY A 19 12.78 -7.64 -9.08
CA GLY A 19 12.40 -6.43 -9.81
C GLY A 19 12.68 -5.15 -9.02
N ALA A 20 11.85 -4.12 -9.18
CA ALA A 20 12.01 -2.83 -8.50
C ALA A 20 10.68 -2.14 -8.20
N LEU A 21 10.61 -1.48 -7.05
CA LEU A 21 9.41 -0.83 -6.53
C LEU A 21 9.72 0.63 -6.15
N ALA A 22 8.91 1.58 -6.61
CA ALA A 22 8.87 2.92 -6.07
C ALA A 22 7.72 3.02 -5.06
N VAL A 23 8.02 3.45 -3.83
CA VAL A 23 7.05 3.71 -2.78
C VAL A 23 7.05 5.19 -2.44
N THR A 24 5.90 5.85 -2.61
CA THR A 24 5.69 7.19 -2.06
C THR A 24 5.44 7.03 -0.56
N LEU A 25 6.20 7.74 0.26
CA LEU A 25 6.12 7.72 1.72
C LEU A 25 6.13 9.17 2.23
N GLY A 26 4.94 9.71 2.47
CA GLY A 26 4.79 11.13 2.80
C GLY A 26 5.38 12.02 1.70
N PRO A 27 6.35 12.89 1.99
CA PRO A 27 6.99 13.77 1.00
C PRO A 27 8.09 13.08 0.17
N GLU A 28 8.46 11.84 0.50
CA GLU A 28 9.57 11.14 -0.13
C GLU A 28 9.09 10.07 -1.12
N VAL A 29 9.92 9.77 -2.11
CA VAL A 29 9.78 8.56 -2.94
C VAL A 29 11.01 7.69 -2.73
N ARG A 30 10.79 6.45 -2.32
CA ARG A 30 11.83 5.46 -2.08
C ARG A 30 11.81 4.45 -3.21
N GLN A 31 12.92 4.33 -3.94
CA GLN A 31 13.12 3.26 -4.91
C GLN A 31 13.80 2.09 -4.19
N LEU A 32 13.23 0.90 -4.34
CA LEU A 32 13.64 -0.32 -3.67
C LEU A 32 13.95 -1.40 -4.71
N GLY A 33 15.10 -2.03 -4.57
CA GLY A 33 15.52 -3.23 -5.30
C GLY A 33 15.41 -4.49 -4.44
N PRO A 34 15.79 -5.66 -5.00
CA PRO A 34 15.65 -6.95 -4.31
C PRO A 34 16.39 -6.99 -2.97
N GLY A 35 15.71 -7.47 -1.93
CA GLY A 35 16.20 -7.54 -0.55
C GLY A 35 15.98 -6.25 0.26
N GLU A 36 15.60 -5.14 -0.37
CA GLU A 36 15.28 -3.90 0.32
C GLU A 36 13.82 -3.87 0.78
N PHE A 37 13.57 -3.12 1.85
CA PHE A 37 12.24 -2.98 2.43
C PHE A 37 11.96 -1.56 2.92
N VAL A 38 10.68 -1.24 3.06
CA VAL A 38 10.21 -0.03 3.73
C VAL A 38 9.03 -0.37 4.63
N VAL A 39 8.92 0.33 5.75
CA VAL A 39 7.74 0.35 6.61
C VAL A 39 7.08 1.70 6.46
N VAL A 40 5.78 1.69 6.24
CA VAL A 40 4.88 2.84 6.24
C VAL A 40 4.23 2.92 7.61
N PRO A 41 4.59 3.91 8.45
CA PRO A 41 3.93 4.09 9.73
C PRO A 41 2.48 4.55 9.54
N ALA A 42 1.60 4.12 10.44
CA ALA A 42 0.23 4.61 10.52
C ALA A 42 0.16 6.15 10.48
N GLY A 43 -0.81 6.69 9.74
CA GLY A 43 -0.97 8.12 9.50
C GLY A 43 -0.14 8.67 8.34
N THR A 44 0.72 7.86 7.72
CA THR A 44 1.55 8.29 6.58
C THR A 44 0.84 8.06 5.25
N ALA A 45 0.74 9.11 4.43
CA ALA A 45 0.23 8.99 3.06
C ALA A 45 1.21 8.20 2.20
N HIS A 46 0.70 7.19 1.49
CA HIS A 46 1.55 6.31 0.68
C HIS A 46 0.82 5.69 -0.50
N THR A 47 1.60 5.28 -1.48
CA THR A 47 1.22 4.46 -2.64
C THR A 47 2.49 3.82 -3.20
N PHE A 48 2.35 2.87 -4.12
CA PHE A 48 3.48 2.17 -4.74
C PHE A 48 3.24 1.93 -6.22
N ALA A 49 4.33 1.87 -6.97
CA ALA A 49 4.34 1.49 -8.38
C ALA A 49 5.56 0.62 -8.67
N THR A 50 5.36 -0.44 -9.44
CA THR A 50 6.48 -1.20 -10.03
C THR A 50 7.22 -0.32 -11.01
N ILE A 51 8.55 -0.32 -10.98
CA ILE A 51 9.39 0.47 -11.90
C ILE A 51 10.33 -0.43 -12.70
N GLY A 52 10.64 -0.01 -13.93
CA GLY A 52 11.46 -0.79 -14.86
C GLY A 52 10.68 -1.87 -15.63
N ASP A 53 11.41 -2.61 -16.46
CA ASP A 53 10.82 -3.51 -17.47
C ASP A 53 10.76 -4.98 -17.01
N LEU A 54 11.33 -5.30 -15.84
CA LEU A 54 11.35 -6.65 -15.31
C LEU A 54 10.15 -6.91 -14.39
N PRO A 55 9.55 -8.12 -14.41
CA PRO A 55 8.54 -8.50 -13.45
C PRO A 55 9.00 -8.28 -12.01
N THR A 56 8.16 -7.62 -11.22
CA THR A 56 8.46 -7.27 -9.83
C THR A 56 7.63 -8.13 -8.88
N SER A 57 8.28 -8.76 -7.90
CA SER A 57 7.65 -9.53 -6.85
C SER A 57 7.88 -8.84 -5.50
N VAL A 58 6.81 -8.63 -4.75
CA VAL A 58 6.83 -7.90 -3.48
C VAL A 58 6.06 -8.71 -2.43
N LEU A 59 6.67 -8.88 -1.26
CA LEU A 59 5.95 -9.31 -0.06
C LEU A 59 5.42 -8.06 0.65
N VAL A 60 4.09 -8.00 0.81
CA VAL A 60 3.44 -6.93 1.57
C VAL A 60 3.02 -7.49 2.93
N THR A 61 3.41 -6.81 4.00
CA THR A 61 2.99 -7.14 5.37
C THR A 61 2.02 -6.07 5.85
N MET A 62 0.90 -6.50 6.45
CA MET A 62 -0.15 -5.58 6.86
C MET A 62 -0.87 -6.11 8.09
N THR A 63 -1.46 -5.20 8.87
CA THR A 63 -2.29 -5.58 10.01
C THR A 63 -3.59 -6.26 9.54
N PRO A 64 -4.26 -7.07 10.40
CA PRO A 64 -5.53 -7.71 10.03
C PRO A 64 -6.62 -6.75 9.54
N ASN A 65 -6.65 -5.51 10.04
CA ASN A 65 -7.61 -4.49 9.59
C ASN A 65 -7.33 -4.03 8.16
N ILE A 66 -6.05 -3.87 7.79
CA ILE A 66 -5.67 -3.51 6.41
C ILE A 66 -5.91 -4.70 5.46
N ASP A 67 -5.63 -5.94 5.87
CA ASP A 67 -5.99 -7.13 5.08
C ASP A 67 -7.51 -7.21 4.82
N ALA A 68 -8.33 -6.96 5.85
CA ALA A 68 -9.78 -6.93 5.71
C ALA A 68 -10.26 -5.85 4.72
N LEU A 69 -9.69 -4.64 4.80
CA LEU A 69 -9.92 -3.55 3.86
C LEU A 69 -9.62 -3.99 2.42
N VAL A 70 -8.41 -4.53 2.17
CA VAL A 70 -7.99 -4.95 0.83
C VAL A 70 -8.93 -6.02 0.28
N ARG A 71 -9.31 -7.01 1.10
CA ARG A 71 -10.26 -8.06 0.68
C ARG A 71 -11.61 -7.48 0.29
N GLU A 72 -12.13 -6.54 1.07
CA GLU A 72 -13.43 -5.94 0.80
C GLU A 72 -13.41 -5.03 -0.44
N LEU A 73 -12.36 -4.23 -0.65
CA LEU A 73 -12.22 -3.37 -1.84
C LEU A 73 -12.27 -4.15 -3.17
N HIS A 74 -11.85 -5.42 -3.16
CA HIS A 74 -11.92 -6.31 -4.33
C HIS A 74 -13.30 -6.91 -4.58
N GLN A 75 -14.23 -6.77 -3.64
CA GLN A 75 -15.58 -7.37 -3.71
C GLN A 75 -16.66 -6.34 -4.02
N VAL A 76 -16.37 -5.05 -3.85
CA VAL A 76 -17.33 -3.96 -4.03
C VAL A 76 -17.05 -3.14 -5.31
N PRO A 77 -18.08 -2.56 -5.93
CA PRO A 77 -17.91 -1.63 -7.04
C PRO A 77 -17.26 -0.31 -6.57
N ASP A 78 -16.71 0.45 -7.53
CA ASP A 78 -15.90 1.64 -7.25
C ASP A 78 -16.63 2.73 -6.47
N ASP A 79 -17.94 2.88 -6.67
CA ASP A 79 -18.80 3.87 -6.02
C ASP A 79 -19.06 3.57 -4.52
N GLU A 80 -18.94 2.31 -4.11
CA GLU A 80 -19.06 1.90 -2.70
C GLU A 80 -17.73 2.00 -1.92
N ARG A 81 -16.59 2.01 -2.63
CA ARG A 81 -15.26 2.00 -2.00
C ARG A 81 -15.01 3.11 -0.97
N PRO A 82 -15.48 4.37 -1.15
CA PRO A 82 -15.25 5.42 -0.13
C PRO A 82 -15.75 5.04 1.27
N LEU A 83 -16.88 4.32 1.36
CA LEU A 83 -17.42 3.86 2.64
C LEU A 83 -16.59 2.71 3.22
N VAL A 84 -16.06 1.83 2.36
CA VAL A 84 -15.18 0.73 2.76
C VAL A 84 -13.88 1.27 3.36
N TRP A 85 -13.22 2.23 2.71
CA TRP A 85 -12.03 2.89 3.25
C TRP A 85 -12.26 3.41 4.68
N ALA A 86 -13.32 4.21 4.87
CA ALA A 86 -13.65 4.81 6.15
C ALA A 86 -13.94 3.77 7.25
N ARG A 87 -14.63 2.68 6.92
CA ARG A 87 -14.95 1.60 7.86
C ARG A 87 -13.70 0.94 8.44
N HIS A 88 -12.65 0.83 7.64
CA HIS A 88 -11.37 0.24 8.04
C HIS A 88 -10.34 1.31 8.45
N HIS A 89 -10.79 2.46 8.95
CA HIS A 89 -9.92 3.52 9.47
C HIS A 89 -8.84 3.94 8.48
N SER A 90 -9.22 4.06 7.21
CA SER A 90 -8.34 4.41 6.12
C SER A 90 -9.02 5.43 5.20
N ARG A 91 -8.25 6.15 4.40
CA ARG A 91 -8.80 7.12 3.44
C ARG A 91 -7.91 7.28 2.23
N VAL A 92 -8.53 7.61 1.09
CA VAL A 92 -7.83 8.11 -0.09
C VAL A 92 -7.46 9.58 0.13
N VAL A 93 -6.31 10.00 -0.38
CA VAL A 93 -5.79 11.37 -0.33
C VAL A 93 -6.03 12.09 -1.64
#